data_AF-A0A565EBB1-F1
#
_entry.id   AF-A0A565EBB1-F1
#
_cell.length_a   1.000
_cell.length_b   1.000
_cell.length_c   1.000
_cell.angle_alpha   90.00
_cell.angle_beta   90.00
_cell.angle_gamma   90.00
#
_symmetry.space_group_name_H-M   'P 1'
#
loop_
_entity.id
_entity.type
_entity.pdbx_description
1 polymer ?
#
loop_
_entity_poly.entity_id
_entity_poly.type
_entity_poly.pdbx_seq_one_letter_code
_entity_poly.pdbx_strand_id
1 'polypeptide(L)'
;MQITQFLNPCLQKRLNKDGIEKFLASLGEERLKQKKTRMENLLKIANPDEALYRELMLALGYKNNKVQFLELAMILPYSEICKLNDQGIIEKALLYRAGFLESKEGLPEDFDFSLKMEKSVWRYRGTRPANYPERRIEDVSRLLLYSLEDGLCSLFERKIVENYSEKVDKKRAMSFSRAIIQTFTTTKAVGKTRAMEICFNIILPFFIVVFKQRRESRYADFLYKVYNLHPPLASNSITRTVEKQLFCNEKNNPGRIATSARRHMGLILLYYKNKGIGEDKG
;
A
#
# COMPACT_ATOMS: atom_id res chain seq x y z
N MET A 1 6.52 35.98 -0.41
CA MET A 1 7.36 35.01 -1.15
C MET A 1 6.42 34.25 -2.09
N GLN A 2 6.60 34.32 -3.42
CA GLN A 2 5.66 33.69 -4.37
C GLN A 2 5.70 32.16 -4.22
N ILE A 3 4.52 31.53 -4.34
CA ILE A 3 4.20 30.08 -4.26
C ILE A 3 5.18 29.16 -5.04
N THR A 4 5.96 29.74 -5.93
CA THR A 4 6.67 29.08 -7.03
C THR A 4 8.18 28.95 -6.85
N GLN A 5 8.81 29.58 -5.84
CA GLN A 5 10.27 29.55 -5.68
C GLN A 5 10.84 28.21 -5.17
N PHE A 6 10.00 27.29 -4.70
CA PHE A 6 10.43 25.99 -4.19
C PHE A 6 10.26 24.83 -5.17
N LEU A 7 9.58 25.06 -6.29
CA LEU A 7 9.39 24.04 -7.31
C LEU A 7 10.50 24.13 -8.35
N ASN A 8 10.95 22.99 -8.87
CA ASN A 8 11.82 23.01 -10.05
C ASN A 8 11.09 23.71 -11.23
N PRO A 9 11.83 24.33 -12.17
CA PRO A 9 11.24 25.19 -13.20
C PRO A 9 10.17 24.50 -14.06
N CYS A 10 10.32 23.20 -14.32
CA CYS A 10 9.35 22.41 -15.09
C CYS A 10 8.02 22.26 -14.35
N LEU A 11 8.05 21.94 -13.05
CA LEU A 11 6.86 21.82 -12.21
C LEU A 11 6.18 23.17 -12.00
N GLN A 12 6.96 24.24 -11.84
CA GLN A 12 6.46 25.62 -11.76
C GLN A 12 5.68 26.00 -13.02
N LYS A 13 6.22 25.72 -14.21
CA LYS A 13 5.55 26.00 -15.49
C LYS A 13 4.21 25.24 -15.62
N ARG A 14 4.17 23.97 -15.22
CA ARG A 14 2.93 23.16 -15.19
C ARG A 14 1.91 23.72 -14.21
N LEU A 15 2.35 24.05 -12.99
CA LEU A 15 1.49 24.64 -11.96
C LEU A 15 0.86 25.96 -12.44
N ASN A 16 1.67 26.85 -13.02
CA ASN A 16 1.20 28.14 -13.53
C ASN A 16 0.19 28.00 -14.67
N LYS A 17 0.37 26.99 -15.53
CA LYS A 17 -0.53 26.71 -16.66
C LYS A 17 -1.87 26.12 -16.20
N ASP A 18 -1.84 25.11 -15.33
CA ASP A 18 -3.01 24.29 -15.03
C ASP A 18 -3.82 24.81 -13.84
N GLY A 19 -3.18 25.62 -12.98
CA GLY A 19 -3.69 25.95 -11.65
C GLY A 19 -3.53 24.77 -10.67
N ILE A 20 -3.48 25.08 -9.37
CA ILE A 20 -3.08 24.11 -8.33
C ILE A 20 -3.97 22.85 -8.30
N GLU A 21 -5.27 22.99 -8.51
CA GLU A 21 -6.21 21.87 -8.42
C GLU A 21 -6.02 20.85 -9.54
N LYS A 22 -5.96 21.31 -10.80
CA LYS A 22 -5.76 20.44 -11.96
C LYS A 22 -4.34 19.88 -11.96
N PHE A 23 -3.35 20.68 -11.57
CA PHE A 23 -1.98 20.24 -11.43
C PHE A 23 -1.85 19.06 -10.44
N LEU A 24 -2.36 19.20 -9.21
CA LEU A 24 -2.30 18.12 -8.22
C LEU A 24 -3.13 16.90 -8.63
N ALA A 25 -4.30 17.11 -9.26
CA ALA A 25 -5.09 16.01 -9.79
C ALA A 25 -4.31 15.21 -10.85
N SER A 26 -3.63 15.89 -11.78
CA SER A 26 -2.80 15.26 -12.81
C SER A 26 -1.64 14.46 -12.22
N LEU A 27 -0.99 14.96 -11.17
CA LEU A 27 0.06 14.23 -10.46
C LEU A 27 -0.49 13.02 -9.69
N GLY A 28 -1.70 13.12 -9.17
CA GLY A 28 -2.41 11.99 -8.56
C GLY A 28 -2.69 10.87 -9.57
N GLU A 29 -3.09 11.22 -10.78
CA GLU A 29 -3.30 10.26 -11.87
C GLU A 29 -1.98 9.64 -12.35
N GLU A 30 -0.94 10.47 -12.49
CA GLU A 30 0.41 10.00 -12.83
C GLU A 30 0.92 9.00 -11.80
N ARG A 31 0.75 9.29 -10.51
CA ARG A 31 1.12 8.40 -9.41
C ARG A 31 0.35 7.08 -9.46
N LEU A 32 -0.96 7.13 -9.66
CA LEU A 32 -1.78 5.93 -9.80
C LEU A 32 -1.35 5.10 -11.01
N LYS A 33 -1.00 5.75 -12.13
CA LYS A 33 -0.44 5.07 -13.32
C LYS A 33 0.86 4.35 -12.99
N GLN A 34 1.80 5.00 -12.29
CA GLN A 34 3.06 4.36 -11.86
C GLN A 34 2.81 3.12 -10.99
N LYS A 35 1.88 3.21 -10.03
CA LYS A 35 1.51 2.07 -9.18
C LYS A 35 0.91 0.93 -10.00
N LYS A 36 -0.03 1.21 -10.90
CA LYS A 36 -0.62 0.17 -11.78
C LYS A 36 0.43 -0.48 -12.67
N THR A 37 1.33 0.28 -13.29
CA THR A 37 2.40 -0.29 -14.14
C THR A 37 3.32 -1.23 -13.35
N ARG A 38 3.61 -0.93 -12.08
CA ARG A 38 4.30 -1.86 -11.19
C ARG A 38 3.50 -3.17 -11.02
N MET A 39 2.20 -3.09 -10.73
CA MET A 39 1.35 -4.28 -10.56
C MET A 39 1.21 -5.08 -11.85
N GLU A 40 1.05 -4.41 -13.00
CA GLU A 40 1.02 -5.03 -14.33
C GLU A 40 2.29 -5.82 -14.61
N ASN A 41 3.46 -5.31 -14.21
CA ASN A 41 4.73 -6.01 -14.38
C ASN A 41 4.86 -7.20 -13.43
N LEU A 42 4.41 -7.08 -12.19
CA LEU A 42 4.43 -8.17 -11.23
C LEU A 42 3.51 -9.33 -11.66
N LEU A 43 2.31 -9.02 -12.15
CA LEU A 43 1.34 -9.98 -12.65
C LEU A 43 1.78 -10.72 -13.93
N LYS A 44 2.85 -10.27 -14.61
CA LYS A 44 3.48 -11.03 -15.72
C LYS A 44 4.31 -12.21 -15.23
N ILE A 45 4.78 -12.17 -13.99
CA ILE A 45 5.76 -13.13 -13.44
C ILE A 45 5.27 -13.87 -12.19
N ALA A 46 4.09 -13.51 -11.67
CA ALA A 46 3.49 -14.12 -10.50
C ALA A 46 1.96 -14.20 -10.68
N ASN A 47 1.36 -15.25 -10.13
CA ASN A 47 -0.10 -15.33 -10.05
C ASN A 47 -0.65 -14.21 -9.13
N PRO A 48 -1.95 -13.88 -9.20
CA PRO A 48 -2.51 -12.75 -8.46
C PRO A 48 -2.30 -12.82 -6.94
N ASP A 49 -2.48 -13.99 -6.31
CA ASP A 49 -2.32 -14.12 -4.86
C ASP A 49 -0.87 -13.89 -4.42
N GLU A 50 0.08 -14.49 -5.13
CA GLU A 50 1.51 -14.30 -4.89
C GLU A 50 1.92 -12.83 -5.12
N ALA A 51 1.41 -12.21 -6.18
CA ALA A 51 1.68 -10.80 -6.48
C ALA A 51 1.15 -9.87 -5.37
N LEU A 52 -0.08 -10.11 -4.90
CA LEU A 52 -0.68 -9.33 -3.83
C LEU A 52 0.05 -9.57 -2.50
N TYR A 53 0.41 -10.81 -2.20
CA TYR A 53 1.18 -11.17 -1.02
C TYR A 53 2.50 -10.39 -0.93
N ARG A 54 3.28 -10.37 -2.02
CA ARG A 54 4.55 -9.61 -2.08
C ARG A 54 4.36 -8.12 -1.85
N GLU A 55 3.32 -7.52 -2.44
CA GLU A 55 3.04 -6.09 -2.27
C GLU A 55 2.59 -5.77 -0.83
N LEU A 56 1.76 -6.63 -0.22
CA LEU A 56 1.37 -6.50 1.19
C LEU A 56 2.58 -6.62 2.11
N MET A 57 3.42 -7.63 1.92
CA MET A 57 4.65 -7.82 2.70
C MET A 57 5.56 -6.61 2.59
N LEU A 58 5.82 -6.12 1.38
CA LEU A 58 6.62 -4.90 1.15
C LEU A 58 6.03 -3.72 1.94
N ALA A 59 4.70 -3.53 1.94
CA ALA A 59 4.06 -2.50 2.76
C ALA A 59 4.19 -2.71 4.27
N LEU A 60 4.41 -3.91 4.79
CA LEU A 60 4.66 -4.09 6.22
C LEU A 60 6.02 -3.57 6.66
N GLY A 61 6.98 -3.42 5.73
CA GLY A 61 8.32 -2.91 6.01
C GLY A 61 8.44 -1.40 6.24
N TYR A 62 7.35 -0.63 6.09
CA TYR A 62 7.34 0.84 6.25
C TYR A 62 8.44 1.54 5.44
N LYS A 63 9.28 2.38 6.05
CA LYS A 63 10.40 3.05 5.39
C LYS A 63 11.69 2.22 5.48
N ASN A 64 11.86 1.47 6.57
CA ASN A 64 13.16 0.93 6.95
C ASN A 64 13.38 -0.51 6.51
N ASN A 65 12.32 -1.31 6.37
CA ASN A 65 12.40 -2.77 6.19
C ASN A 65 11.66 -3.28 4.94
N LYS A 66 11.36 -2.42 3.96
CA LYS A 66 10.60 -2.83 2.74
C LYS A 66 11.26 -3.98 2.00
N VAL A 67 12.55 -3.85 1.75
CA VAL A 67 13.34 -4.84 1.00
C VAL A 67 13.40 -6.14 1.77
N GLN A 68 13.60 -6.08 3.09
CA GLN A 68 13.64 -7.24 3.98
C GLN A 68 12.32 -8.01 3.98
N PHE A 69 11.18 -7.31 4.07
CA PHE A 69 9.88 -7.97 3.99
C PHE A 69 9.59 -8.54 2.60
N LEU A 70 10.04 -7.88 1.52
CA LEU A 70 9.92 -8.44 0.18
C LEU A 70 10.76 -9.70 0.03
N GLU A 71 12.00 -9.69 0.50
CA GLU A 71 12.90 -10.85 0.52
C GLU A 71 12.29 -12.00 1.33
N LEU A 72 11.75 -11.72 2.51
CA LEU A 72 11.01 -12.69 3.32
C LEU A 72 9.87 -13.34 2.54
N ALA A 73 9.09 -12.53 1.80
CA ALA A 73 8.00 -13.02 0.96
C ALA A 73 8.48 -13.88 -0.22
N MET A 74 9.71 -13.66 -0.70
CA MET A 74 10.29 -14.47 -1.79
C MET A 74 10.83 -15.81 -1.29
N ILE A 75 11.42 -15.88 -0.09
CA ILE A 75 11.94 -17.13 0.48
C ILE A 75 10.87 -17.94 1.22
N LEU A 76 9.68 -17.37 1.43
CA LEU A 76 8.48 -18.08 1.86
C LEU A 76 7.30 -17.62 0.99
N PRO A 77 7.19 -18.12 -0.26
CA PRO A 77 6.11 -17.77 -1.17
C PRO A 77 4.73 -18.06 -0.58
N TYR A 78 3.70 -17.37 -1.08
CA TYR A 78 2.33 -17.56 -0.63
C TYR A 78 1.85 -19.00 -0.83
N SER A 79 2.30 -19.68 -1.88
CA SER A 79 2.00 -21.10 -2.11
C SER A 79 2.50 -22.02 -0.99
N GLU A 80 3.61 -21.68 -0.35
CA GLU A 80 4.12 -22.42 0.82
C GLU A 80 3.32 -22.06 2.08
N ILE A 81 2.94 -20.79 2.23
CA ILE A 81 2.01 -20.36 3.30
C ILE A 81 0.69 -21.14 3.22
N CYS A 82 0.17 -21.38 2.01
CA CYS A 82 -1.07 -22.14 1.80
C CYS A 82 -1.02 -23.59 2.27
N LYS A 83 0.18 -24.15 2.49
CA LYS A 83 0.34 -25.51 3.05
C LYS A 83 0.28 -25.51 4.59
N LEU A 84 0.36 -24.34 5.21
CA LEU A 84 0.40 -24.17 6.67
C LEU A 84 -1.02 -23.89 7.18
N ASN A 85 -1.64 -24.84 7.86
CA ASN A 85 -3.07 -24.76 8.23
C ASN A 85 -3.35 -24.11 9.60
N ASP A 86 -2.34 -23.49 10.22
CA ASP A 86 -2.44 -22.87 11.55
C ASP A 86 -1.69 -21.54 11.62
N GLN A 87 -2.25 -20.55 12.34
CA GLN A 87 -1.62 -19.23 12.49
C GLN A 87 -0.25 -19.33 13.16
N GLY A 88 -0.13 -20.14 14.22
CA GLY A 88 1.11 -20.31 14.96
C GLY A 88 2.20 -20.95 14.09
N ILE A 89 1.84 -21.89 13.22
CA ILE A 89 2.76 -22.48 12.25
C ILE A 89 3.18 -21.44 11.19
N ILE A 90 2.24 -20.64 10.64
CA ILE A 90 2.55 -19.56 9.69
C ILE A 90 3.52 -18.55 10.31
N GLU A 91 3.24 -18.12 11.55
CA GLU A 91 4.08 -17.18 12.28
C GLU A 91 5.47 -17.75 12.52
N LYS A 92 5.57 -19.00 13.01
CA LYS A 92 6.84 -19.68 13.22
C LYS A 92 7.65 -19.80 11.93
N ALA A 93 7.01 -20.16 10.82
CA ALA A 93 7.67 -20.30 9.52
C ALA A 93 8.26 -18.96 9.06
N LEU A 94 7.48 -17.88 9.17
CA LEU A 94 7.94 -16.52 8.86
C LEU A 94 9.07 -16.07 9.78
N LEU A 95 8.96 -16.28 11.10
CA LEU A 95 9.99 -15.92 12.06
C LEU A 95 11.28 -16.72 11.87
N TYR A 96 11.17 -18.01 11.52
CA TYR A 96 12.32 -18.86 11.18
C TYR A 96 13.04 -18.31 9.94
N ARG A 97 12.30 -18.11 8.85
CA ARG A 97 12.81 -17.53 7.58
C ARG A 97 13.41 -16.15 7.78
N ALA A 98 12.84 -15.35 8.68
CA ALA A 98 13.32 -14.02 9.00
C ALA A 98 14.59 -14.00 9.87
N GLY A 99 15.09 -15.13 10.38
CA GLY A 99 16.27 -15.11 11.24
C GLY A 99 15.97 -14.90 12.74
N PHE A 100 14.70 -14.91 13.14
CA PHE A 100 14.31 -14.63 14.53
C PHE A 100 14.15 -15.88 15.38
N LEU A 101 14.00 -17.05 14.77
CA LEU A 101 13.93 -18.35 15.44
C LEU A 101 15.00 -19.30 14.90
N GLU A 102 15.59 -20.08 15.81
CA GLU A 102 16.51 -21.17 15.50
C GLU A 102 15.84 -22.55 15.58
N SER A 103 14.83 -22.69 16.45
CA SER A 103 14.14 -23.96 16.64
C SER A 103 13.31 -24.35 15.41
N LYS A 104 13.38 -25.63 15.05
CA LYS A 104 12.57 -26.26 14.00
C LYS A 104 11.26 -26.86 14.55
N GLU A 105 11.09 -26.84 15.86
CA GLU A 105 10.00 -27.52 16.55
C GLU A 105 8.61 -26.96 16.20
N GLY A 106 7.73 -27.85 15.73
CA GLY A 106 6.37 -27.51 15.30
C GLY A 106 6.28 -26.91 13.90
N LEU A 107 7.34 -26.95 13.11
CA LEU A 107 7.27 -26.74 11.65
C LEU A 107 7.07 -28.09 10.94
N PRO A 108 6.46 -28.12 9.74
CA PRO A 108 6.28 -29.34 8.96
C PRO A 108 7.59 -30.08 8.69
N GLU A 109 7.55 -31.40 8.59
CA GLU A 109 8.74 -32.25 8.34
C GLU A 109 9.40 -31.95 6.99
N ASP A 110 8.60 -31.59 5.98
CA ASP A 110 9.03 -31.24 4.64
C ASP A 110 9.39 -29.75 4.47
N PHE A 111 9.39 -28.98 5.56
CA PHE A 111 9.77 -27.57 5.54
C PHE A 111 11.26 -27.45 5.16
N ASP A 112 11.57 -26.79 4.06
CA ASP A 112 12.96 -26.54 3.66
C ASP A 112 13.65 -25.67 4.71
N PHE A 113 14.65 -26.16 5.43
CA PHE A 113 15.36 -25.39 6.46
C PHE A 113 16.61 -24.67 5.94
N SER A 114 16.91 -24.74 4.64
CA SER A 114 18.12 -24.15 4.05
C SER A 114 18.00 -22.64 3.79
N LEU A 115 16.79 -22.13 3.55
CA LEU A 115 16.57 -20.69 3.31
C LEU A 115 16.32 -19.95 4.62
N LYS A 116 17.13 -18.94 4.91
CA LYS A 116 16.98 -18.12 6.11
C LYS A 116 17.70 -16.78 5.92
N MET A 117 17.08 -15.71 6.38
CA MET A 117 17.69 -14.39 6.41
C MET A 117 18.58 -14.24 7.65
N GLU A 118 19.64 -13.47 7.49
CA GLU A 118 20.48 -13.03 8.61
C GLU A 118 19.71 -12.04 9.49
N LYS A 119 19.65 -12.27 10.81
CA LYS A 119 18.93 -11.39 11.76
C LYS A 119 19.40 -9.92 11.67
N SER A 120 20.67 -9.72 11.34
CA SER A 120 21.31 -8.40 11.25
C SER A 120 20.80 -7.53 10.09
N VAL A 121 20.10 -8.10 9.09
CA VAL A 121 19.55 -7.31 7.96
C VAL A 121 18.38 -6.43 8.36
N TRP A 122 17.73 -6.73 9.49
CA TRP A 122 16.57 -6.02 10.00
C TRP A 122 16.94 -4.71 10.69
N ARG A 123 16.26 -3.63 10.30
CA ARG A 123 16.54 -2.27 10.76
C ARG A 123 15.56 -1.80 11.83
N TYR A 124 16.06 -1.64 13.05
CA TYR A 124 15.30 -1.15 14.21
C TYR A 124 15.45 0.35 14.45
N ARG A 125 16.60 0.94 14.08
CA ARG A 125 16.87 2.37 14.31
C ARG A 125 15.82 3.23 13.60
N GLY A 126 15.13 4.08 14.36
CA GLY A 126 14.06 4.95 13.83
C GLY A 126 12.74 4.24 13.55
N THR A 127 12.63 2.94 13.88
CA THR A 127 11.38 2.18 13.84
C THR A 127 10.75 2.21 15.24
N ARG A 128 9.44 2.47 15.34
CA ARG A 128 8.73 2.40 16.63
C ARG A 128 8.56 0.93 17.04
N PRO A 129 8.56 0.57 18.34
CA PRO A 129 8.41 -0.82 18.79
C PRO A 129 7.20 -1.56 18.20
N ALA A 130 6.06 -0.87 18.07
CA ALA A 130 4.85 -1.43 17.42
C ALA A 130 4.99 -1.72 15.92
N ASN A 131 6.12 -1.34 15.30
CA ASN A 131 6.45 -1.58 13.90
C ASN A 131 7.68 -2.47 13.74
N TYR A 132 8.17 -3.10 14.83
CA TYR A 132 9.29 -4.04 14.73
C TYR A 132 8.93 -5.24 13.85
N PRO A 133 9.90 -5.80 13.11
CA PRO A 133 9.64 -6.88 12.16
C PRO A 133 8.91 -8.08 12.76
N GLU A 134 9.31 -8.52 13.96
CA GLU A 134 8.72 -9.66 14.68
C GLU A 134 7.24 -9.43 14.94
N ARG A 135 6.88 -8.23 15.41
CA ARG A 135 5.48 -7.84 15.63
C ARG A 135 4.68 -7.78 14.34
N ARG A 136 5.31 -7.34 13.25
CA ARG A 136 4.66 -7.30 11.92
C ARG A 136 4.47 -8.68 11.31
N ILE A 137 5.38 -9.61 11.60
CA ILE A 137 5.26 -11.02 11.23
C ILE A 137 4.10 -11.66 12.00
N GLU A 138 4.05 -11.47 13.32
CA GLU A 138 2.93 -11.89 14.17
C GLU A 138 1.59 -11.30 13.68
N ASP A 139 1.60 -10.03 13.28
CA ASP A 139 0.40 -9.37 12.77
C ASP A 139 -0.09 -9.94 11.44
N VAL A 140 0.82 -10.18 10.48
CA VAL A 140 0.45 -10.64 9.14
C VAL A 140 0.06 -12.12 9.12
N SER A 141 0.60 -12.95 10.02
CA SER A 141 0.24 -14.38 10.10
C SER A 141 -1.27 -14.57 10.27
N ARG A 142 -1.95 -13.68 11.01
CA ARG A 142 -3.40 -13.65 11.19
C ARG A 142 -4.16 -13.36 9.90
N LEU A 143 -3.67 -12.42 9.07
CA LEU A 143 -4.28 -12.13 7.77
C LEU A 143 -4.07 -13.30 6.81
N LEU A 144 -2.89 -13.93 6.83
CA LEU A 144 -2.56 -15.06 5.98
C LEU A 144 -3.41 -16.28 6.30
N LEU A 145 -3.60 -16.61 7.59
CA LEU A 145 -4.53 -17.67 8.00
C LEU A 145 -5.94 -17.42 7.44
N TYR A 146 -6.45 -16.20 7.56
CA TYR A 146 -7.78 -15.83 7.03
C TYR A 146 -7.88 -15.95 5.50
N SER A 147 -6.74 -15.92 4.80
CA SER A 147 -6.72 -16.01 3.34
C SER A 147 -6.70 -17.44 2.80
N LEU A 148 -6.50 -18.45 3.66
CA LEU A 148 -6.28 -19.83 3.20
C LEU A 148 -7.53 -20.48 2.58
N GLU A 149 -8.73 -20.02 2.93
CA GLU A 149 -9.99 -20.61 2.46
C GLU A 149 -10.19 -20.39 0.95
N ASP A 150 -10.13 -19.13 0.51
CA ASP A 150 -10.47 -18.73 -0.86
C ASP A 150 -9.31 -18.05 -1.61
N GLY A 151 -8.17 -17.86 -0.97
CA GLY A 151 -7.05 -17.06 -1.46
C GLY A 151 -7.07 -15.60 -0.97
N LEU A 152 -5.89 -14.98 -1.02
CA LEU A 152 -5.65 -13.62 -0.56
C LEU A 152 -6.36 -12.57 -1.41
N CYS A 153 -6.38 -12.74 -2.73
CA CYS A 153 -7.13 -11.88 -3.64
C CYS A 153 -8.63 -11.93 -3.34
N SER A 154 -9.18 -13.12 -3.11
CA SER A 154 -10.61 -13.31 -2.85
C SER A 154 -11.10 -12.56 -1.61
N LEU A 155 -10.27 -12.40 -0.57
CA LEU A 155 -10.60 -11.59 0.61
C LEU A 155 -10.96 -10.14 0.25
N PHE A 156 -10.20 -9.51 -0.63
CA PHE A 156 -10.39 -8.11 -1.01
C PHE A 156 -11.35 -7.96 -2.18
N GLU A 157 -11.34 -8.91 -3.13
CA GLU A 157 -12.24 -8.93 -4.27
C GLU A 157 -13.70 -8.97 -3.82
N ARG A 158 -14.05 -9.86 -2.87
CA ARG A 158 -15.39 -9.91 -2.27
C ARG A 158 -15.82 -8.55 -1.73
N LYS A 159 -14.94 -7.86 -0.99
CA LYS A 159 -15.24 -6.53 -0.44
C LYS A 159 -15.44 -5.47 -1.52
N ILE A 160 -14.72 -5.55 -2.63
CA ILE A 160 -14.91 -4.64 -3.77
C ILE A 160 -16.26 -4.90 -4.44
N VAL A 161 -16.57 -6.18 -4.72
CA VAL A 161 -17.81 -6.59 -5.38
C VAL A 161 -19.04 -6.27 -4.52
N GLU A 162 -19.01 -6.59 -3.23
CA GLU A 162 -20.09 -6.29 -2.26
C GLU A 162 -20.36 -4.78 -2.12
N ASN A 163 -19.35 -3.93 -2.29
CA ASN A 163 -19.47 -2.48 -2.15
C ASN A 163 -19.63 -1.74 -3.49
N TYR A 164 -19.71 -2.47 -4.60
CA TYR A 164 -19.85 -1.89 -5.92
C TYR A 164 -21.11 -1.02 -6.04
N SER A 165 -20.97 0.12 -6.73
CA SER A 165 -22.10 0.97 -7.09
C SER A 165 -21.79 1.76 -8.37
N GLU A 166 -22.76 1.83 -9.28
CA GLU A 166 -22.64 2.64 -10.50
C GLU A 166 -22.48 4.13 -10.18
N LYS A 167 -23.24 4.61 -9.19
CA LYS A 167 -23.25 5.99 -8.69
C LYS A 167 -22.38 6.09 -7.45
N VAL A 168 -21.16 6.57 -7.63
CA VAL A 168 -20.21 6.79 -6.53
C VAL A 168 -20.28 8.25 -6.09
N ASP A 169 -20.54 8.45 -4.81
CA ASP A 169 -20.38 9.74 -4.12
C ASP A 169 -19.30 9.62 -3.02
N LYS A 170 -19.06 10.69 -2.27
CA LYS A 170 -18.08 10.68 -1.16
C LYS A 170 -18.43 9.65 -0.08
N LYS A 171 -19.71 9.45 0.22
CA LYS A 171 -20.18 8.52 1.26
C LYS A 171 -19.88 7.07 0.85
N ARG A 172 -20.17 6.72 -0.41
CA ARG A 172 -19.87 5.41 -1.00
C ARG A 172 -18.37 5.16 -1.08
N ALA A 173 -17.59 6.15 -1.50
CA ALA A 173 -16.12 6.03 -1.50
C ALA A 173 -15.57 5.74 -0.10
N MET A 174 -16.05 6.45 0.93
CA MET A 174 -15.66 6.17 2.31
C MET A 174 -16.15 4.79 2.78
N SER A 175 -17.37 4.38 2.44
CA SER A 175 -17.91 3.05 2.78
C SER A 175 -17.01 1.93 2.23
N PHE A 176 -16.62 2.02 0.97
CA PHE A 176 -15.68 1.11 0.34
C PHE A 176 -14.36 1.02 1.12
N SER A 177 -13.74 2.17 1.41
CA SER A 177 -12.46 2.18 2.14
C SER A 177 -12.58 1.53 3.52
N ARG A 178 -13.71 1.75 4.23
CA ARG A 178 -13.99 1.12 5.52
C ARG A 178 -14.10 -0.40 5.40
N ALA A 179 -14.75 -0.91 4.35
CA ALA A 179 -14.86 -2.34 4.10
C ALA A 179 -13.48 -2.99 3.91
N ILE A 180 -12.59 -2.37 3.14
CA ILE A 180 -11.20 -2.85 2.97
C ILE A 180 -10.41 -2.76 4.28
N ILE A 181 -10.53 -1.65 5.01
CA ILE A 181 -9.86 -1.46 6.30
C ILE A 181 -10.32 -2.51 7.31
N GLN A 182 -11.61 -2.87 7.30
CA GLN A 182 -12.18 -3.86 8.20
C GLN A 182 -11.45 -5.21 8.07
N THR A 183 -11.10 -5.65 6.85
CA THR A 183 -10.34 -6.88 6.62
C THR A 183 -9.02 -6.89 7.40
N PHE A 184 -8.30 -5.77 7.44
CA PHE A 184 -7.05 -5.65 8.18
C PHE A 184 -7.25 -5.50 9.69
N THR A 185 -8.29 -4.77 10.12
CA THR A 185 -8.49 -4.51 11.55
C THR A 185 -9.13 -5.70 12.27
N THR A 186 -10.00 -6.46 11.61
CA THR A 186 -10.60 -7.68 12.17
C THR A 186 -9.53 -8.74 12.41
N THR A 187 -8.58 -8.90 11.48
CA THR A 187 -7.41 -9.78 11.63
C THR A 187 -6.31 -9.19 12.53
N LYS A 188 -6.47 -7.93 12.97
CA LYS A 188 -5.45 -7.16 13.69
C LYS A 188 -4.10 -7.13 12.96
N ALA A 189 -4.09 -7.22 11.63
CA ALA A 189 -2.86 -7.27 10.85
C ALA A 189 -2.19 -5.90 10.71
N VAL A 190 -2.99 -4.83 10.62
CA VAL A 190 -2.48 -3.46 10.73
C VAL A 190 -3.55 -2.52 11.30
N GLY A 191 -3.11 -1.41 11.91
CA GLY A 191 -4.02 -0.37 12.39
C GLY A 191 -4.69 0.41 11.24
N LYS A 192 -5.82 1.07 11.57
CA LYS A 192 -6.69 1.79 10.61
C LYS A 192 -5.94 2.72 9.65
N THR A 193 -5.02 3.53 10.17
CA THR A 193 -4.24 4.48 9.35
C THR A 193 -3.39 3.75 8.32
N ARG A 194 -2.72 2.66 8.72
CA ARG A 194 -1.89 1.89 7.79
C ARG A 194 -2.74 1.11 6.79
N ALA A 195 -3.86 0.54 7.24
CA ALA A 195 -4.82 -0.12 6.35
C ALA A 195 -5.34 0.83 5.26
N MET A 196 -5.62 2.09 5.61
CA MET A 196 -6.01 3.12 4.63
C MET A 196 -4.91 3.41 3.62
N GLU A 197 -3.65 3.52 4.07
CA GLU A 197 -2.50 3.69 3.17
C GLU A 197 -2.32 2.48 2.24
N ILE A 198 -2.45 1.26 2.75
CA ILE A 198 -2.37 0.02 1.96
C ILE A 198 -3.53 -0.04 0.95
N CYS A 199 -4.74 0.34 1.35
CA CYS A 199 -5.91 0.39 0.48
C CYS A 199 -5.64 1.22 -0.79
N PHE A 200 -5.13 2.44 -0.63
CA PHE A 200 -4.93 3.35 -1.77
C PHE A 200 -3.60 3.17 -2.52
N ASN A 201 -2.57 2.58 -1.90
CA ASN A 201 -1.27 2.37 -2.55
C ASN A 201 -1.12 0.97 -3.16
N ILE A 202 -1.85 -0.04 -2.67
CA ILE A 202 -1.75 -1.44 -3.09
C ILE A 202 -3.10 -1.96 -3.57
N ILE A 203 -4.09 -2.11 -2.69
CA ILE A 203 -5.35 -2.81 -3.01
C ILE A 203 -6.04 -2.17 -4.21
N LEU A 204 -6.29 -0.86 -4.16
CA LEU A 204 -6.98 -0.13 -5.21
C LEU A 204 -6.25 -0.21 -6.57
N PRO A 205 -4.95 0.15 -6.71
CA PRO A 205 -4.28 0.02 -8.00
C PRO A 205 -4.15 -1.44 -8.47
N PHE A 206 -3.92 -2.39 -7.57
CA PHE A 206 -3.83 -3.81 -7.89
C PHE A 206 -5.13 -4.32 -8.52
N PHE A 207 -6.26 -4.11 -7.86
CA PHE A 207 -7.54 -4.59 -8.37
C PHE A 207 -8.04 -3.84 -9.60
N ILE A 208 -7.66 -2.57 -9.79
CA ILE A 208 -7.90 -1.89 -11.08
C ILE A 208 -7.23 -2.65 -12.23
N VAL A 209 -6.01 -3.15 -12.04
CA VAL A 209 -5.30 -3.91 -13.07
C VAL A 209 -5.94 -5.28 -13.27
N VAL A 210 -6.21 -6.02 -12.19
CA VAL A 210 -6.83 -7.35 -12.25
C VAL A 210 -8.19 -7.30 -12.97
N PHE A 211 -9.08 -6.39 -12.58
CA PHE A 211 -10.39 -6.28 -13.22
C PHE A 211 -10.29 -5.87 -14.69
N LYS A 212 -9.34 -5.01 -15.05
CA LYS A 212 -9.11 -4.66 -16.47
C LYS A 212 -8.64 -5.85 -17.28
N GLN A 213 -7.72 -6.66 -16.76
CA GLN A 213 -7.24 -7.87 -17.43
C GLN A 213 -8.37 -8.89 -17.63
N ARG A 214 -9.27 -9.01 -16.64
CA ARG A 214 -10.48 -9.86 -16.71
C ARG A 214 -11.64 -9.26 -17.52
N ARG A 215 -11.47 -8.06 -18.11
CA ARG A 215 -12.50 -7.31 -18.84
C ARG A 215 -13.72 -6.92 -18.00
N GLU A 216 -13.56 -6.83 -16.69
CA GLU A 216 -14.60 -6.42 -15.74
C GLU A 216 -14.55 -4.91 -15.48
N SER A 217 -14.64 -4.11 -16.54
CA SER A 217 -14.39 -2.65 -16.52
C SER A 217 -15.24 -1.92 -15.47
N ARG A 218 -16.44 -2.40 -15.15
CA ARG A 218 -17.32 -1.79 -14.14
C ARG A 218 -16.66 -1.65 -12.76
N TYR A 219 -15.91 -2.66 -12.31
CA TYR A 219 -15.26 -2.62 -11.00
C TYR A 219 -14.00 -1.74 -11.04
N ALA A 220 -13.26 -1.76 -12.14
CA ALA A 220 -12.14 -0.84 -12.34
C ALA A 220 -12.62 0.62 -12.33
N ASP A 221 -13.70 0.93 -13.04
CA ASP A 221 -14.29 2.28 -13.10
C ASP A 221 -14.85 2.72 -11.75
N PHE A 222 -15.46 1.80 -11.00
CA PHE A 222 -15.86 2.04 -9.61
C PHE A 222 -14.64 2.45 -8.76
N LEU A 223 -13.52 1.73 -8.83
CA LEU A 223 -12.30 2.04 -8.08
C LEU A 223 -11.67 3.39 -8.51
N TYR A 224 -11.70 3.76 -9.79
CA TYR A 224 -11.29 5.11 -10.22
C TYR A 224 -12.19 6.20 -9.65
N LYS A 225 -13.51 5.99 -9.64
CA LYS A 225 -14.46 6.95 -9.04
C LYS A 225 -14.22 7.09 -7.53
N VAL A 226 -13.96 5.97 -6.83
CA VAL A 226 -13.56 5.98 -5.42
C VAL A 226 -12.29 6.81 -5.24
N TYR A 227 -11.24 6.57 -6.04
CA TYR A 227 -9.99 7.33 -5.95
C TYR A 227 -10.18 8.84 -6.15
N ASN A 228 -11.07 9.22 -7.06
CA ASN A 228 -11.35 10.61 -7.37
C ASN A 228 -12.19 11.33 -6.30
N LEU A 229 -13.10 10.60 -5.63
CA LEU A 229 -14.11 11.18 -4.75
C LEU A 229 -13.85 10.95 -3.26
N HIS A 230 -13.04 9.95 -2.90
CA HIS A 230 -12.68 9.72 -1.50
C HIS A 230 -12.00 10.96 -0.91
N PRO A 231 -12.30 11.38 0.33
CA PRO A 231 -11.58 12.44 1.02
C PRO A 231 -10.05 12.20 1.08
N PRO A 232 -9.23 13.21 1.39
CA PRO A 232 -7.79 12.98 1.57
C PRO A 232 -7.49 11.98 2.68
N LEU A 233 -6.38 11.28 2.55
CA LEU A 233 -5.82 10.45 3.62
C LEU A 233 -5.20 11.34 4.71
N ALA A 234 -4.89 10.74 5.86
CA ALA A 234 -4.23 11.45 6.96
C ALA A 234 -2.90 12.08 6.51
N SER A 235 -2.68 13.34 6.87
CA SER A 235 -1.45 14.05 6.51
C SER A 235 -0.22 13.43 7.19
N ASN A 236 0.87 13.31 6.43
CA ASN A 236 2.16 12.84 6.91
C ASN A 236 3.22 13.95 6.77
N SER A 237 4.48 13.66 7.12
CA SER A 237 5.56 14.66 7.02
C SER A 237 5.75 15.17 5.60
N ILE A 238 5.56 14.32 4.59
CA ILE A 238 5.67 14.67 3.18
C ILE A 238 4.57 15.65 2.78
N THR A 239 3.30 15.28 2.99
CA THR A 239 2.17 16.15 2.58
C THR A 239 2.21 17.48 3.33
N ARG A 240 2.51 17.48 4.63
CA ARG A 240 2.70 18.72 5.41
C ARG A 240 3.83 19.59 4.88
N THR A 241 4.93 18.98 4.41
CA THR A 241 6.06 19.74 3.85
C THR A 241 5.65 20.42 2.55
N VAL A 242 4.99 19.69 1.64
CA VAL A 242 4.55 20.23 0.35
C VAL A 242 3.47 21.30 0.54
N GLU A 243 2.51 21.06 1.43
CA GLU A 243 1.49 22.07 1.79
C GLU A 243 2.15 23.36 2.30
N LYS A 244 3.14 23.26 3.21
CA LYS A 244 3.88 24.44 3.68
C LYS A 244 4.62 25.17 2.56
N GLN A 245 5.27 24.43 1.66
CA GLN A 245 6.01 25.01 0.53
C GLN A 245 5.10 25.73 -0.47
N LEU A 246 3.93 25.17 -0.75
CA LEU A 246 2.96 25.76 -1.67
C LEU A 246 2.24 26.98 -1.08
N PHE A 247 2.07 27.07 0.25
CA PHE A 247 1.22 28.10 0.86
C PHE A 247 1.92 29.03 1.86
N CYS A 248 3.24 28.93 2.04
CA CYS A 248 4.07 29.91 2.77
C CYS A 248 3.44 30.45 4.09
N ASN A 249 2.94 29.57 4.96
CA ASN A 249 2.26 29.91 6.22
C ASN A 249 1.02 30.82 6.12
N GLU A 250 0.51 31.14 4.92
CA GLU A 250 -0.75 31.86 4.82
C GLU A 250 -1.86 30.99 5.42
N LYS A 251 -2.59 31.59 6.36
CA LYS A 251 -3.81 31.06 6.98
C LYS A 251 -4.96 30.80 5.97
N ASN A 252 -4.66 30.84 4.67
CA ASN A 252 -5.56 30.50 3.57
C ASN A 252 -5.65 28.97 3.41
N ASN A 253 -6.26 28.35 4.42
CA ASN A 253 -7.05 27.13 4.38
C ASN A 253 -6.44 25.91 3.63
N PRO A 254 -5.43 25.23 4.20
CA PRO A 254 -4.89 23.97 3.64
C PRO A 254 -5.96 22.88 3.40
N GLY A 255 -7.09 22.93 4.12
CA GLY A 255 -8.24 22.05 3.91
C GLY A 255 -8.99 22.21 2.58
N ARG A 256 -8.64 23.21 1.75
CA ARG A 256 -9.37 23.50 0.49
C ARG A 256 -8.80 22.84 -0.77
N ILE A 257 -7.56 22.32 -0.76
CA ILE A 257 -6.90 21.95 -2.03
C ILE A 257 -6.75 20.44 -2.19
N ALA A 258 -6.18 19.74 -1.21
CA ALA A 258 -6.17 18.28 -1.19
C ALA A 258 -7.52 17.72 -0.71
N THR A 259 -8.59 18.00 -1.44
CA THR A 259 -9.96 17.62 -1.06
C THR A 259 -10.34 16.20 -1.46
N SER A 260 -9.42 15.48 -2.10
CA SER A 260 -9.61 14.10 -2.53
C SER A 260 -8.34 13.26 -2.35
N ALA A 261 -8.50 11.93 -2.29
CA ALA A 261 -7.40 10.97 -2.31
C ALA A 261 -6.52 11.19 -3.56
N ARG A 262 -7.10 11.44 -4.74
CA ARG A 262 -6.35 11.82 -5.95
C ARG A 262 -5.41 13.01 -5.72
N ARG A 263 -5.90 14.13 -5.18
CA ARG A 263 -5.05 15.31 -4.96
C ARG A 263 -4.04 15.11 -3.82
N HIS A 264 -4.43 14.36 -2.78
CA HIS A 264 -3.50 13.95 -1.70
C HIS A 264 -2.32 13.14 -2.27
N MET A 265 -2.61 12.18 -3.16
CA MET A 265 -1.59 11.42 -3.88
C MET A 265 -0.74 12.31 -4.81
N GLY A 266 -1.33 13.34 -5.40
CA GLY A 266 -0.62 14.37 -6.15
C GLY A 266 0.43 15.12 -5.32
N LEU A 267 0.11 15.48 -4.07
CA LEU A 267 1.08 16.11 -3.15
C LEU A 267 2.28 15.20 -2.88
N ILE A 268 2.03 13.90 -2.71
CA ILE A 268 3.11 12.92 -2.47
C ILE A 268 4.02 12.85 -3.70
N LEU A 269 3.47 12.71 -4.91
CA LEU A 269 4.30 12.65 -6.12
C LEU A 269 5.05 13.97 -6.36
N LEU A 270 4.41 15.10 -6.07
CA LEU A 270 5.02 16.43 -6.18
C LEU A 270 6.30 16.52 -5.33
N TYR A 271 6.26 16.05 -4.08
CA TYR A 271 7.43 16.03 -3.21
C TYR A 271 8.63 15.31 -3.84
N TYR A 272 8.42 14.08 -4.34
CA TYR A 272 9.49 13.27 -4.90
C TYR A 272 10.04 13.87 -6.19
N LYS A 273 9.14 14.27 -7.12
CA LYS A 273 9.55 14.93 -8.36
C LYS A 273 10.31 16.23 -8.10
N ASN A 274 9.89 17.00 -7.10
CA ASN A 274 10.55 18.26 -6.78
C ASN A 274 11.96 18.06 -6.22
N LYS A 275 12.14 17.01 -5.40
CA LYS A 275 13.46 16.63 -4.87
C LYS A 275 14.36 15.91 -5.89
N GLY A 276 13.86 15.58 -7.08
CA GLY A 276 14.62 14.82 -8.08
C GLY A 276 14.97 13.39 -7.64
N ILE A 277 14.25 12.85 -6.65
CA ILE A 277 14.47 11.49 -6.14
C ILE A 277 13.31 10.60 -6.60
N GLY A 278 13.59 9.32 -6.81
CA GLY A 278 12.53 8.33 -6.97
C GLY A 278 11.63 8.34 -5.74
N GLU A 279 10.32 8.17 -5.95
CA GLU A 279 9.49 7.70 -4.84
C GLU A 279 10.12 6.39 -4.36
N ASP A 280 10.43 6.31 -3.05
CA ASP A 280 10.91 5.09 -2.38
C ASP A 280 10.12 3.93 -2.94
N LYS A 281 10.74 3.18 -3.88
CA LYS A 281 10.05 2.29 -4.81
C LYS A 281 9.13 1.44 -3.97
N GLY A 282 7.85 1.79 -4.09
CA GLY A 282 6.80 1.31 -3.22
C GLY A 282 6.69 -0.19 -3.31
#